data_AF-A0A7S2CW70-F1
#
_entry.id   AF-A0A7S2CW70-F1
#
_cell.length_a   1.000
_cell.length_b   1.000
_cell.length_c   1.000
_cell.angle_alpha   90.00
_cell.angle_beta   90.00
_cell.angle_gamma   90.00
#
_symmetry.space_group_name_H-M   'P 1'
#
loop_
_entity.id
_entity.type
_entity.pdbx_description
1 polymer ?
#
loop_
_entity_poly.entity_id
_entity_poly.type
_entity_poly.pdbx_seq_one_letter_code
_entity_poly.pdbx_strand_id
1 'polypeptide(L)'
;GMGFLTSHMALSQEFEDAMQTIHPSVALPYWDFTIDSYVVNKTYGGDYTHLWDSEIWGPEWFGRTDPDNMTITEGRWAFQKISIAENTSSPDSVHNAYGYMRAPWNVNKSPYLTRGHKLCGLSAFEFQGFPTCATHREYVDDTYDSFYDWVWGASYAPHGPVHIVIGGTHNCEDDYMALAEEIGDVALTSIQKASFYTLKSAWRVKVVECPSYCSADTAQEDCTCHCPNIDKIADNLEIFQELLLGLNLATIINIEEFSHANLVKIMRMLCNTGTIPGDQLEAASPVDPTFWPIHPTIDRLFQWKKLQSNFGSEAWGSPLGTNMTKYCQIGGCEGHHAYDILPFEVYVMNSDTRAFEYVKMSNAELLDAANPTDSKLSYVYDNFQWTHCDEIGVPLRLKGYDDDTVVSGETQSNHGPLW
;
A
#
# COMPACT_ATOMS: atom_id res chain seq x y z
N GLY A 1 3.80 7.32 6.26
CA GLY A 1 3.77 8.39 7.29
C GLY A 1 3.62 7.75 8.66
N MET A 2 3.89 8.45 9.76
CA MET A 2 4.06 7.82 11.09
C MET A 2 2.85 7.04 11.62
N GLY A 3 1.62 7.51 11.36
CA GLY A 3 0.40 6.77 11.72
C GLY A 3 0.08 5.53 10.87
N PHE A 4 0.96 5.16 9.93
CA PHE A 4 0.75 4.04 9.01
C PHE A 4 0.49 2.73 9.76
N LEU A 5 1.42 2.30 10.62
CA LEU A 5 1.35 1.00 11.27
C LEU A 5 0.10 0.88 12.16
N THR A 6 -0.07 1.83 13.08
CA THR A 6 -1.13 1.86 14.08
C THR A 6 -2.52 2.04 13.48
N SER A 7 -2.66 2.85 12.42
CA SER A 7 -3.94 2.95 11.71
C SER A 7 -4.36 1.62 11.08
N HIS A 8 -3.41 0.88 10.51
CA HIS A 8 -3.72 -0.43 9.92
C HIS A 8 -3.92 -1.51 10.97
N MET A 9 -3.24 -1.47 12.12
CA MET A 9 -3.52 -2.35 13.26
C MET A 9 -4.96 -2.16 13.75
N ALA A 10 -5.38 -0.92 13.97
CA ALA A 10 -6.75 -0.61 14.42
C ALA A 10 -7.81 -1.04 13.39
N LEU A 11 -7.56 -0.74 12.10
CA LEU A 11 -8.46 -1.15 11.02
C LEU A 11 -8.53 -2.69 10.86
N SER A 12 -7.41 -3.39 11.04
CA SER A 12 -7.35 -4.84 10.95
C SER A 12 -8.12 -5.51 12.09
N GLN A 13 -8.02 -4.98 13.32
CA GLN A 13 -8.80 -5.47 14.46
C GLN A 13 -10.30 -5.25 14.28
N GLU A 14 -10.72 -4.06 13.83
CA GLU A 14 -12.14 -3.80 13.53
C GLU A 14 -12.68 -4.83 12.51
N PHE A 15 -11.88 -5.17 11.49
CA PHE A 15 -12.26 -6.17 10.51
C PHE A 15 -12.25 -7.60 11.05
N GLU A 16 -11.26 -7.98 11.84
CA GLU A 16 -11.22 -9.27 12.52
C GLU A 16 -12.41 -9.46 13.45
N ASP A 17 -12.74 -8.45 14.25
CA ASP A 17 -13.91 -8.47 15.14
C ASP A 17 -15.21 -8.63 14.35
N ALA A 18 -15.34 -7.91 13.22
CA ALA A 18 -16.46 -8.09 12.31
C ALA A 18 -16.56 -9.53 11.79
N MET A 19 -15.44 -10.16 11.41
CA MET A 19 -15.42 -11.58 11.01
C MET A 19 -15.82 -12.50 12.17
N GLN A 20 -15.33 -12.24 13.38
CA GLN A 20 -15.61 -13.05 14.57
C GLN A 20 -17.06 -12.94 15.04
N THR A 21 -17.77 -11.85 14.73
CA THR A 21 -19.23 -11.78 14.96
C THR A 21 -20.00 -12.82 14.13
N ILE A 22 -19.45 -13.25 13.00
CA ILE A 22 -20.01 -14.30 12.13
C ILE A 22 -19.46 -15.67 12.53
N HIS A 23 -18.15 -15.79 12.73
CA HIS A 23 -17.49 -17.04 13.11
C HIS A 23 -16.38 -16.81 14.15
N PRO A 24 -16.65 -17.03 15.46
CA PRO A 24 -15.73 -16.64 16.54
C PRO A 24 -14.35 -17.31 16.54
N SER A 25 -14.16 -18.38 15.78
CA SER A 25 -12.85 -19.06 15.68
C SER A 25 -12.00 -18.60 14.49
N VAL A 26 -12.46 -17.63 13.70
CA VAL A 26 -11.69 -17.08 12.58
C VAL A 26 -10.80 -15.97 13.10
N ALA A 27 -9.55 -15.96 12.64
CA ALA A 27 -8.62 -14.86 12.80
C ALA A 27 -8.28 -14.29 11.42
N LEU A 28 -7.90 -13.01 11.37
CA LEU A 28 -7.40 -12.38 10.16
C LEU A 28 -6.01 -12.95 9.82
N PRO A 29 -5.83 -13.60 8.65
CA PRO A 29 -4.53 -14.11 8.26
C PRO A 29 -3.59 -12.97 7.87
N TYR A 30 -2.30 -13.26 7.85
CA TYR A 30 -1.29 -12.44 7.19
C TYR A 30 -0.85 -13.12 5.89
N TRP A 31 -0.42 -12.33 4.90
CA TRP A 31 0.15 -12.84 3.65
C TRP A 31 1.65 -12.64 3.64
N ASP A 32 2.41 -13.73 3.77
CA ASP A 32 3.86 -13.71 3.66
C ASP A 32 4.33 -13.70 2.21
N PHE A 33 4.27 -12.52 1.59
CA PHE A 33 4.69 -12.31 0.21
C PHE A 33 6.19 -12.58 -0.06
N THR A 34 7.00 -12.82 0.99
CA THR A 34 8.39 -13.28 0.78
C THR A 34 8.46 -14.74 0.33
N ILE A 35 7.42 -15.54 0.63
CA ILE A 35 7.25 -16.90 0.09
C ILE A 35 7.05 -16.82 -1.42
N ASP A 36 6.18 -15.93 -1.90
CA ASP A 36 5.94 -15.76 -3.32
C ASP A 36 7.21 -15.34 -4.07
N SER A 37 7.95 -14.37 -3.54
CA SER A 37 9.26 -13.99 -4.07
C SER A 37 10.22 -15.18 -4.13
N TYR A 38 10.28 -16.00 -3.06
CA TYR A 38 11.11 -17.20 -3.05
C TYR A 38 10.70 -18.18 -4.14
N VAL A 39 9.41 -18.48 -4.29
CA VAL A 39 8.88 -19.41 -5.30
C VAL A 39 9.20 -18.92 -6.70
N VAL A 40 9.01 -17.63 -6.97
CA VAL A 40 9.32 -17.00 -8.26
C VAL A 40 10.81 -17.11 -8.59
N ASN A 41 11.68 -16.75 -7.64
CA ASN A 41 13.12 -16.83 -7.87
C ASN A 41 13.58 -18.27 -8.12
N LYS A 42 13.06 -19.23 -7.34
CA LYS A 42 13.44 -20.64 -7.43
C LYS A 42 12.91 -21.34 -8.69
N THR A 43 11.68 -21.01 -9.10
CA THR A 43 10.97 -21.74 -10.16
C THR A 43 11.12 -21.07 -11.52
N TYR A 44 11.10 -19.74 -11.55
CA TYR A 44 11.05 -18.94 -12.77
C TYR A 44 12.29 -18.05 -12.95
N GLY A 45 13.36 -18.30 -12.19
CA GLY A 45 14.64 -17.58 -12.36
C GLY A 45 14.56 -16.08 -12.07
N GLY A 46 13.58 -15.65 -11.27
CA GLY A 46 13.38 -14.25 -10.92
C GLY A 46 12.50 -13.47 -11.91
N ASP A 47 11.83 -14.14 -12.85
CA ASP A 47 10.79 -13.51 -13.66
C ASP A 47 9.50 -13.33 -12.85
N TYR A 48 9.37 -12.16 -12.22
CA TYR A 48 8.24 -11.80 -11.38
C TYR A 48 6.90 -11.67 -12.12
N THR A 49 6.88 -11.70 -13.45
CA THR A 49 5.60 -11.77 -14.18
C THR A 49 4.80 -13.02 -13.81
N HIS A 50 5.50 -14.11 -13.45
CA HIS A 50 4.90 -15.36 -12.96
C HIS A 50 4.33 -15.28 -11.53
N LEU A 51 4.46 -14.15 -10.82
CA LEU A 51 3.75 -13.95 -9.55
C LEU A 51 2.22 -14.08 -9.75
N TRP A 52 1.70 -13.65 -10.90
CA TRP A 52 0.28 -13.73 -11.24
C TRP A 52 -0.20 -15.15 -11.61
N ASP A 53 0.73 -16.10 -11.75
CA ASP A 53 0.43 -17.52 -11.96
C ASP A 53 0.30 -18.27 -10.62
N SER A 54 0.58 -17.63 -9.49
CA SER A 54 0.50 -18.27 -8.17
C SER A 54 -0.94 -18.62 -7.78
N GLU A 55 -1.06 -19.61 -6.88
CA GLU A 55 -2.35 -20.14 -6.43
C GLU A 55 -3.22 -19.09 -5.73
N ILE A 56 -2.61 -18.06 -5.12
CA ILE A 56 -3.35 -16.99 -4.44
C ILE A 56 -4.25 -16.19 -5.38
N TRP A 57 -3.96 -16.17 -6.68
CA TRP A 57 -4.80 -15.56 -7.72
C TRP A 57 -5.80 -16.53 -8.34
N GLY A 58 -5.83 -17.78 -7.86
CA GLY A 58 -6.81 -18.77 -8.27
C GLY A 58 -8.21 -18.52 -7.70
N PRO A 59 -9.22 -19.25 -8.21
CA PRO A 59 -10.61 -19.10 -7.78
C PRO A 59 -10.88 -19.45 -6.31
N GLU A 60 -10.01 -20.27 -5.70
CA GLU A 60 -10.15 -20.67 -4.29
C GLU A 60 -9.65 -19.60 -3.30
N TRP A 61 -8.85 -18.63 -3.78
CA TRP A 61 -8.26 -17.55 -2.97
C TRP A 61 -8.80 -16.18 -3.40
N PHE A 62 -7.95 -15.31 -3.97
CA PHE A 62 -8.30 -13.92 -4.27
C PHE A 62 -8.90 -13.71 -5.65
N GLY A 63 -9.00 -14.77 -6.45
CA GLY A 63 -9.63 -14.73 -7.76
C GLY A 63 -8.75 -14.15 -8.87
N ARG A 64 -9.00 -14.63 -10.08
CA ARG A 64 -8.24 -14.25 -11.28
C ARG A 64 -8.77 -12.94 -11.86
N THR A 65 -7.85 -12.07 -12.23
CA THR A 65 -8.15 -10.80 -12.89
C THR A 65 -8.15 -10.97 -14.41
N ASP A 66 -9.16 -10.44 -15.08
CA ASP A 66 -9.17 -10.26 -16.53
C ASP A 66 -8.23 -9.09 -16.90
N PRO A 67 -7.18 -9.33 -17.71
CA PRO A 67 -6.19 -8.32 -18.03
C PRO A 67 -6.72 -7.17 -18.89
N ASP A 68 -7.83 -7.36 -19.62
CA ASP A 68 -8.36 -6.36 -20.55
C ASP A 68 -9.24 -5.33 -19.84
N ASN A 69 -10.06 -5.78 -18.88
CA ASN A 69 -10.98 -4.91 -18.13
C ASN A 69 -10.64 -4.77 -16.64
N MET A 70 -9.51 -5.34 -16.20
CA MET A 70 -8.98 -5.30 -14.83
C MET A 70 -9.89 -5.92 -13.77
N THR A 71 -11.00 -6.54 -14.14
CA THR A 71 -12.00 -7.03 -13.20
C THR A 71 -11.65 -8.44 -12.74
N ILE A 72 -11.87 -8.74 -11.47
CA ILE A 72 -11.79 -10.13 -10.99
C ILE A 72 -12.96 -10.91 -11.60
N THR A 73 -12.68 -11.98 -12.34
CA THR A 73 -13.69 -12.76 -13.07
C THR A 73 -13.90 -14.17 -12.54
N GLU A 74 -13.02 -14.64 -11.66
CA GLU A 74 -13.08 -15.98 -11.08
C GLU A 74 -13.04 -15.96 -9.54
N GLY A 75 -13.60 -17.02 -8.93
CA GLY A 75 -13.57 -17.21 -7.47
C GLY A 75 -14.62 -16.44 -6.69
N ARG A 76 -14.48 -16.45 -5.36
CA ARG A 76 -15.44 -15.82 -4.42
C ARG A 76 -15.62 -14.31 -4.65
N TRP A 77 -14.58 -13.66 -5.15
CA TRP A 77 -14.50 -12.22 -5.34
C TRP A 77 -14.78 -11.77 -6.77
N ALA A 78 -15.22 -12.70 -7.64
CA ALA A 78 -15.59 -12.38 -9.01
C ALA A 78 -16.66 -11.28 -9.04
N PHE A 79 -16.41 -10.21 -9.81
CA PHE A 79 -17.28 -9.05 -9.92
C PHE A 79 -17.61 -8.38 -8.57
N GLN A 80 -16.66 -8.38 -7.63
CA GLN A 80 -16.78 -7.63 -6.38
C GLN A 80 -17.13 -6.18 -6.70
N LYS A 81 -18.30 -5.72 -6.24
CA LYS A 81 -18.81 -4.38 -6.54
C LYS A 81 -18.16 -3.33 -5.65
N ILE A 82 -17.92 -2.16 -6.21
CA ILE A 82 -17.60 -0.97 -5.43
C ILE A 82 -18.89 -0.35 -4.90
N SER A 83 -18.90 -0.01 -3.62
CA SER A 83 -20.03 0.68 -2.99
C SER A 83 -20.27 2.04 -3.65
N ILE A 84 -21.55 2.42 -3.75
CA ILE A 84 -21.97 3.75 -4.23
C ILE A 84 -22.23 4.63 -3.01
N ALA A 85 -21.67 5.84 -3.01
CA ALA A 85 -21.77 6.80 -1.91
C ALA A 85 -23.22 7.04 -1.43
N GLU A 86 -24.15 7.25 -2.36
CA GLU A 86 -25.58 7.46 -2.09
C GLU A 86 -26.24 6.28 -1.33
N ASN A 87 -25.68 5.09 -1.43
CA ASN A 87 -26.16 3.90 -0.73
C ASN A 87 -25.50 3.70 0.64
N THR A 88 -24.60 4.59 1.04
CA THR A 88 -23.95 4.54 2.35
C THR A 88 -24.70 5.39 3.37
N SER A 89 -24.61 5.01 4.64
CA SER A 89 -25.20 5.77 5.75
C SER A 89 -24.46 7.08 6.05
N SER A 90 -23.38 7.40 5.32
CA SER A 90 -22.48 8.52 5.60
C SER A 90 -22.87 9.75 4.77
N PRO A 91 -23.33 10.86 5.39
CA PRO A 91 -23.73 12.06 4.68
C PRO A 91 -22.56 12.79 3.98
N ASP A 92 -21.32 12.50 4.37
CA ASP A 92 -20.09 13.11 3.84
C ASP A 92 -19.25 12.09 3.04
N SER A 93 -19.90 11.11 2.41
CA SER A 93 -19.20 10.07 1.63
C SER A 93 -18.37 10.68 0.50
N VAL A 94 -17.06 10.43 0.52
CA VAL A 94 -16.15 10.81 -0.58
C VAL A 94 -16.23 9.77 -1.69
N HIS A 95 -16.44 10.23 -2.92
CA HIS A 95 -16.59 9.38 -4.10
C HIS A 95 -15.98 10.00 -5.35
N ASN A 96 -15.83 9.20 -6.40
CA ASN A 96 -15.42 9.68 -7.73
C ASN A 96 -16.61 10.25 -8.53
N ALA A 97 -16.35 10.73 -9.74
CA ALA A 97 -17.37 11.35 -10.60
C ALA A 97 -18.58 10.44 -10.90
N TYR A 98 -18.42 9.12 -10.86
CA TYR A 98 -19.49 8.15 -11.11
C TYR A 98 -20.25 7.74 -9.83
N GLY A 99 -19.89 8.29 -8.67
CA GLY A 99 -20.52 7.98 -7.39
C GLY A 99 -19.97 6.76 -6.65
N TYR A 100 -18.94 6.09 -7.19
CA TYR A 100 -18.29 4.97 -6.51
C TYR A 100 -17.39 5.48 -5.38
N MET A 101 -17.34 4.73 -4.27
CA MET A 101 -16.49 4.97 -3.09
C MET A 101 -14.99 4.77 -3.42
N ARG A 102 -14.51 5.62 -4.30
CA ARG A 102 -13.14 5.80 -4.77
C ARG A 102 -12.72 7.24 -4.48
N ALA A 103 -11.42 7.53 -4.48
CA ALA A 103 -10.98 8.89 -4.33
C ALA A 103 -11.48 9.76 -5.50
N PRO A 104 -11.68 11.07 -5.30
CA PRO A 104 -12.22 11.96 -6.34
C PRO A 104 -11.36 12.03 -7.60
N TRP A 105 -10.07 11.72 -7.49
CA TRP A 105 -9.12 11.67 -8.59
C TRP A 105 -9.05 10.31 -9.30
N ASN A 106 -9.61 9.25 -8.72
CA ASN A 106 -9.73 7.96 -9.39
C ASN A 106 -11.05 7.90 -10.16
N VAL A 107 -11.07 8.44 -11.38
CA VAL A 107 -12.28 8.53 -12.23
C VAL A 107 -12.56 7.22 -12.97
N ASN A 108 -12.30 6.07 -12.34
CA ASN A 108 -12.60 4.76 -12.87
C ASN A 108 -14.12 4.51 -12.92
N LYS A 109 -14.65 4.26 -14.11
CA LYS A 109 -16.06 3.95 -14.40
C LYS A 109 -16.48 2.55 -13.99
N SER A 110 -15.54 1.61 -13.83
CA SER A 110 -15.88 0.21 -13.56
C SER A 110 -16.72 0.08 -12.28
N PRO A 111 -17.89 -0.59 -12.31
CA PRO A 111 -18.67 -0.87 -11.10
C PRO A 111 -18.00 -1.92 -10.20
N TYR A 112 -16.93 -2.55 -10.68
CA TYR A 112 -16.23 -3.64 -10.01
C TYR A 112 -14.85 -3.21 -9.52
N LEU A 113 -14.36 -3.94 -8.52
CA LEU A 113 -12.98 -3.92 -8.08
C LEU A 113 -12.05 -4.21 -9.27
N THR A 114 -11.01 -3.38 -9.38
CA THR A 114 -10.04 -3.39 -10.46
C THR A 114 -8.62 -3.63 -9.96
N ARG A 115 -7.93 -4.59 -10.61
CA ARG A 115 -6.52 -4.94 -10.39
C ARG A 115 -5.73 -4.82 -11.69
N GLY A 116 -4.47 -4.44 -11.58
CA GLY A 116 -3.58 -4.22 -12.70
C GLY A 116 -2.14 -4.51 -12.33
N HIS A 117 -1.41 -5.20 -13.19
CA HIS A 117 0.00 -5.58 -12.97
C HIS A 117 0.98 -4.79 -13.84
N LYS A 118 0.49 -3.74 -14.48
CA LYS A 118 1.27 -2.83 -15.31
C LYS A 118 1.17 -1.40 -14.79
N LEU A 119 2.15 -0.59 -15.16
CA LEU A 119 2.22 0.83 -14.93
C LEU A 119 2.28 1.54 -16.27
N CYS A 120 1.12 1.78 -16.90
CA CYS A 120 1.01 2.34 -18.25
C CYS A 120 1.87 1.60 -19.30
N GLY A 121 1.75 0.27 -19.34
CA GLY A 121 2.47 -0.61 -20.28
C GLY A 121 3.74 -1.25 -19.73
N LEU A 122 4.40 -0.62 -18.76
CA LEU A 122 5.55 -1.20 -18.07
C LEU A 122 5.11 -2.25 -17.05
N SER A 123 5.88 -3.31 -16.84
CA SER A 123 5.65 -4.23 -15.72
C SER A 123 5.70 -3.47 -14.38
N ALA A 124 4.72 -3.67 -13.50
CA ALA A 124 4.69 -3.01 -12.19
C ALA A 124 5.88 -3.40 -11.29
N PHE A 125 6.48 -4.57 -11.55
CA PHE A 125 7.68 -5.03 -10.85
C PHE A 125 8.92 -4.18 -11.14
N GLU A 126 8.92 -3.37 -12.21
CA GLU A 126 10.07 -2.54 -12.57
C GLU A 126 10.29 -1.34 -11.65
N PHE A 127 9.29 -0.92 -10.86
CA PHE A 127 9.46 0.24 -9.97
C PHE A 127 10.38 -0.06 -8.78
N GLN A 128 10.06 -1.09 -7.99
CA GLN A 128 10.79 -1.47 -6.76
C GLN A 128 10.83 -3.00 -6.55
N GLY A 129 10.53 -3.79 -7.57
CA GLY A 129 10.42 -5.24 -7.45
C GLY A 129 9.21 -5.66 -6.62
N PHE A 130 9.37 -6.78 -5.91
CA PHE A 130 8.43 -7.31 -4.94
C PHE A 130 9.20 -7.66 -3.65
N PRO A 131 8.61 -7.59 -2.45
CA PRO A 131 9.40 -7.75 -1.24
C PRO A 131 9.98 -9.16 -1.09
N THR A 132 11.25 -9.23 -0.68
CA THR A 132 12.00 -10.49 -0.54
C THR A 132 12.38 -10.76 0.91
N CYS A 133 12.93 -11.95 1.18
CA CYS A 133 13.57 -12.24 2.46
C CYS A 133 14.64 -11.21 2.85
N ALA A 134 15.45 -10.75 1.89
CA ALA A 134 16.47 -9.72 2.13
C ALA A 134 15.82 -8.39 2.53
N THR A 135 14.76 -8.01 1.82
CA THR A 135 13.98 -6.81 2.14
C THR A 135 13.42 -6.88 3.55
N HIS A 136 12.78 -7.99 3.96
CA HIS A 136 12.24 -8.11 5.32
C HIS A 136 13.33 -8.19 6.40
N ARG A 137 14.45 -8.85 6.10
CA ARG A 137 15.58 -8.94 7.03
C ARG A 137 16.11 -7.58 7.46
N GLU A 138 16.18 -6.61 6.54
CA GLU A 138 16.63 -5.25 6.84
C GLU A 138 15.78 -4.57 7.93
N TYR A 139 14.50 -4.94 8.05
CA TYR A 139 13.57 -4.33 9.00
C TYR A 139 13.52 -5.03 10.36
N VAL A 140 14.27 -6.13 10.54
CA VAL A 140 14.25 -6.88 11.81
C VAL A 140 15.64 -6.91 12.44
N ASP A 141 16.70 -6.76 11.65
CA ASP A 141 18.08 -6.59 12.10
C ASP A 141 18.34 -5.15 12.61
N ASP A 142 19.58 -4.86 13.03
CA ASP A 142 19.99 -3.58 13.65
C ASP A 142 20.08 -2.40 12.66
N THR A 143 19.65 -2.56 11.40
CA THR A 143 19.68 -1.52 10.35
C THR A 143 18.89 -0.27 10.76
N TYR A 144 17.75 -0.45 11.42
CA TYR A 144 16.91 0.63 11.92
C TYR A 144 16.93 0.67 13.45
N ASP A 145 17.54 1.70 14.03
CA ASP A 145 17.58 1.89 15.48
C ASP A 145 16.40 2.72 16.01
N SER A 146 15.80 3.56 15.16
CA SER A 146 14.65 4.41 15.52
C SER A 146 13.34 3.87 14.95
N PHE A 147 12.26 3.89 15.73
CA PHE A 147 10.91 3.61 15.23
C PHE A 147 10.53 4.56 14.09
N TYR A 148 10.95 5.83 14.17
CA TYR A 148 10.70 6.84 13.14
C TYR A 148 11.21 6.39 11.76
N ASP A 149 12.50 6.06 11.65
CA ASP A 149 13.09 5.64 10.38
C ASP A 149 12.52 4.30 9.93
N TRP A 150 12.26 3.40 10.88
CA TRP A 150 11.67 2.09 10.62
C TRP A 150 10.28 2.20 10.00
N VAL A 151 9.35 2.97 10.60
CA VAL A 151 7.96 3.03 10.11
C VAL A 151 7.85 3.77 8.78
N TRP A 152 8.74 4.74 8.53
CA TRP A 152 8.85 5.35 7.20
C TRP A 152 9.30 4.33 6.17
N GLY A 153 10.42 3.63 6.41
CA GLY A 153 10.90 2.59 5.51
C GLY A 153 9.88 1.47 5.29
N ALA A 154 9.23 1.02 6.37
CA ALA A 154 8.27 -0.08 6.36
C ALA A 154 7.03 0.22 5.52
N SER A 155 6.68 1.49 5.33
CA SER A 155 5.60 1.90 4.42
C SER A 155 5.96 1.80 2.93
N TYR A 156 7.25 1.65 2.60
CA TYR A 156 7.79 1.55 1.23
C TYR A 156 8.26 0.13 0.91
N ALA A 157 9.56 -0.14 0.86
CA ALA A 157 10.13 -1.34 0.24
C ALA A 157 9.50 -2.68 0.69
N PRO A 158 9.20 -2.93 1.98
CA PRO A 158 8.61 -4.21 2.39
C PRO A 158 7.09 -4.29 2.18
N HIS A 159 6.44 -3.25 1.66
CA HIS A 159 4.96 -3.13 1.68
C HIS A 159 4.39 -2.47 0.42
N GLY A 160 4.82 -1.24 0.13
CA GLY A 160 4.34 -0.41 -0.97
C GLY A 160 4.33 -1.10 -2.33
N PRO A 161 5.39 -1.84 -2.72
CA PRO A 161 5.40 -2.57 -3.99
C PRO A 161 4.25 -3.58 -4.12
N VAL A 162 3.74 -4.15 -3.03
CA VAL A 162 2.61 -5.09 -3.06
C VAL A 162 1.34 -4.40 -3.58
N HIS A 163 1.02 -3.21 -3.06
CA HIS A 163 -0.10 -2.41 -3.56
C HIS A 163 0.10 -2.00 -5.02
N ILE A 164 1.32 -1.64 -5.41
CA ILE A 164 1.64 -1.19 -6.76
C ILE A 164 1.46 -2.31 -7.78
N VAL A 165 1.95 -3.50 -7.45
CA VAL A 165 1.85 -4.68 -8.30
C VAL A 165 0.41 -5.13 -8.48
N ILE A 166 -0.44 -5.00 -7.47
CA ILE A 166 -1.85 -5.44 -7.53
C ILE A 166 -2.74 -4.39 -8.17
N GLY A 167 -2.49 -3.10 -7.89
CA GLY A 167 -3.35 -2.02 -8.36
C GLY A 167 -3.04 -1.62 -9.81
N GLY A 168 -1.78 -1.34 -10.12
CA GLY A 168 -1.37 -0.92 -11.46
C GLY A 168 -2.11 0.32 -12.00
N THR A 169 -1.75 0.73 -13.21
CA THR A 169 -2.36 1.87 -13.91
C THR A 169 -2.56 1.57 -15.38
N HIS A 170 -3.71 2.00 -15.90
CA HIS A 170 -4.18 1.71 -17.24
C HIS A 170 -4.72 2.97 -17.93
N ASN A 171 -5.10 2.84 -19.20
CA ASN A 171 -5.61 3.96 -20.02
C ASN A 171 -4.60 5.12 -20.18
N CYS A 172 -3.32 4.76 -20.27
CA CYS A 172 -2.20 5.71 -20.34
C CYS A 172 -1.01 5.21 -21.16
N GLU A 173 -0.97 3.92 -21.53
CA GLU A 173 0.15 3.33 -22.28
C GLU A 173 0.34 4.03 -23.63
N ASP A 174 -0.71 4.14 -24.44
CA ASP A 174 -0.65 4.75 -25.77
C ASP A 174 -0.18 6.21 -25.73
N ASP A 175 -0.69 7.00 -24.77
CA ASP A 175 -0.30 8.40 -24.58
C ASP A 175 1.18 8.54 -24.17
N TYR A 176 1.66 7.63 -23.32
CA TYR A 176 3.06 7.64 -22.87
C TYR A 176 3.97 7.23 -24.02
N MET A 177 3.59 6.20 -24.78
CA MET A 177 4.33 5.73 -25.94
C MET A 177 4.38 6.78 -27.06
N ALA A 178 3.37 7.63 -27.19
CA ALA A 178 3.37 8.73 -28.15
C ALA A 178 4.48 9.77 -27.90
N LEU A 179 5.04 9.83 -26.68
CA LEU A 179 6.19 10.70 -26.36
C LEU A 179 7.55 9.99 -26.44
N ALA A 180 7.59 8.67 -26.66
CA ALA A 180 8.80 7.85 -26.56
C ALA A 180 9.98 8.40 -27.38
N GLU A 181 9.74 8.75 -28.65
CA GLU A 181 10.78 9.28 -29.55
C GLU A 181 11.35 10.63 -29.08
N GLU A 182 10.53 11.44 -28.40
CA GLU A 182 10.91 12.79 -27.99
C GLU A 182 11.67 12.81 -26.66
N ILE A 183 11.31 11.91 -25.74
CA ILE A 183 11.85 11.90 -24.38
C ILE A 183 12.89 10.79 -24.14
N GLY A 184 12.93 9.79 -25.01
CA GLY A 184 13.80 8.63 -24.91
C GLY A 184 13.31 7.57 -23.90
N ASP A 185 13.78 6.33 -24.09
CA ASP A 185 13.32 5.15 -23.36
C ASP A 185 13.51 5.24 -21.84
N VAL A 186 14.62 5.86 -21.39
CA VAL A 186 14.93 6.01 -19.97
C VAL A 186 13.88 6.87 -19.27
N ALA A 187 13.55 8.03 -19.86
CA ALA A 187 12.56 8.94 -19.30
C ALA A 187 11.14 8.38 -19.41
N LEU A 188 10.84 7.71 -20.53
CA LEU A 188 9.57 6.99 -20.69
C LEU A 188 9.39 5.95 -19.58
N THR A 189 10.38 5.11 -19.35
CA THR A 189 10.37 4.08 -18.29
C THR A 189 10.15 4.72 -16.91
N SER A 190 10.83 5.83 -16.63
CA SER A 190 10.62 6.58 -15.39
C SER A 190 9.20 7.13 -15.24
N ILE A 191 8.63 7.71 -16.29
CA ILE A 191 7.27 8.28 -16.27
C ILE A 191 6.22 7.17 -16.13
N GLN A 192 6.41 6.03 -16.82
CA GLN A 192 5.60 4.82 -16.63
C GLN A 192 5.61 4.37 -15.17
N LYS A 193 6.80 4.21 -14.57
CA LYS A 193 6.98 3.88 -13.15
C LYS A 193 6.26 4.86 -12.22
N ALA A 194 6.15 6.14 -12.57
CA ALA A 194 5.53 7.14 -11.73
C ALA A 194 4.00 7.23 -11.85
N SER A 195 3.42 6.58 -12.86
CA SER A 195 1.98 6.66 -13.15
C SER A 195 1.07 6.36 -11.95
N PHE A 196 1.50 5.50 -11.02
CA PHE A 196 0.69 5.13 -9.84
C PHE A 196 0.47 6.29 -8.85
N TYR A 197 1.29 7.35 -8.90
CA TYR A 197 1.17 8.48 -7.98
C TYR A 197 1.09 9.85 -8.63
N THR A 198 1.46 10.03 -9.89
CA THR A 198 1.47 11.36 -10.54
C THR A 198 0.11 12.04 -10.53
N LEU A 199 -0.97 11.31 -10.87
CA LEU A 199 -2.34 11.83 -10.84
C LEU A 199 -2.76 12.26 -9.42
N LYS A 200 -2.51 11.39 -8.43
CA LYS A 200 -2.76 11.67 -7.00
C LYS A 200 -2.00 12.89 -6.51
N SER A 201 -0.72 13.01 -6.85
CA SER A 201 0.12 14.15 -6.49
C SER A 201 -0.40 15.42 -7.14
N ALA A 202 -0.73 15.38 -8.44
CA ALA A 202 -1.25 16.53 -9.18
C ALA A 202 -2.59 17.04 -8.65
N TRP A 203 -3.46 16.12 -8.24
CA TRP A 203 -4.71 16.47 -7.56
C TRP A 203 -4.47 17.10 -6.18
N ARG A 204 -3.54 16.55 -5.38
CA ARG A 204 -3.17 17.10 -4.05
C ARG A 204 -2.60 18.51 -4.12
N VAL A 205 -1.81 18.82 -5.14
CA VAL A 205 -1.28 20.16 -5.38
C VAL A 205 -2.22 21.07 -6.19
N LYS A 206 -3.47 20.63 -6.44
CA LYS A 206 -4.53 21.39 -7.11
C LYS A 206 -4.19 21.83 -8.54
N VAL A 207 -3.41 21.03 -9.25
CA VAL A 207 -3.04 21.27 -10.65
C VAL A 207 -4.03 20.59 -11.59
N VAL A 208 -4.53 19.44 -11.16
CA VAL A 208 -5.53 18.66 -11.87
C VAL A 208 -6.91 18.90 -11.26
N GLU A 209 -7.90 19.14 -12.12
CA GLU A 209 -9.32 19.19 -11.79
C GLU A 209 -10.02 17.96 -12.37
N CYS A 210 -10.76 17.25 -11.53
CA CYS A 210 -11.54 16.07 -11.92
C CYS A 210 -13.03 16.41 -11.96
N PRO A 211 -13.82 15.82 -12.87
CA PRO A 211 -15.27 16.00 -12.89
C PRO A 211 -15.88 15.63 -11.54
N SER A 212 -16.86 16.42 -11.08
CA SER A 212 -17.63 16.10 -9.88
C SER A 212 -18.78 15.14 -10.13
N TYR A 213 -19.20 15.00 -11.40
CA TYR A 213 -20.29 14.12 -11.82
C TYR A 213 -20.11 13.67 -13.27
N CYS A 214 -20.30 12.38 -13.49
CA CYS A 214 -20.47 11.75 -14.80
C CYS A 214 -21.63 10.76 -14.71
N SER A 215 -22.50 10.73 -15.71
CA SER A 215 -23.61 9.78 -15.74
C SER A 215 -23.10 8.38 -16.08
N ALA A 216 -23.86 7.34 -15.73
CA ALA A 216 -23.45 5.96 -15.96
C ALA A 216 -23.20 5.63 -17.45
N ASP A 217 -23.81 6.38 -18.37
CA ASP A 217 -23.64 6.27 -19.82
C ASP A 217 -22.46 7.08 -20.38
N THR A 218 -21.89 8.04 -19.64
CA THR A 218 -20.67 8.76 -20.06
C THR A 218 -19.50 7.79 -20.23
N ALA A 219 -18.86 7.75 -21.40
CA ALA A 219 -17.74 6.87 -21.68
C ALA A 219 -16.52 7.21 -20.79
N GLN A 220 -15.59 6.26 -20.59
CA GLN A 220 -14.46 6.45 -19.68
C GLN A 220 -13.53 7.56 -20.18
N GLU A 221 -13.32 7.61 -21.48
CA GLU A 221 -12.52 8.60 -22.21
C GLU A 221 -13.10 10.01 -22.13
N ASP A 222 -14.42 10.14 -21.93
CA ASP A 222 -15.11 11.43 -21.82
C ASP A 222 -15.16 11.97 -20.38
N CYS A 223 -14.84 11.14 -19.39
CA CYS A 223 -14.86 11.48 -17.97
C CYS A 223 -13.47 11.31 -17.36
N THR A 224 -12.61 12.29 -17.61
CA THR A 224 -11.21 12.27 -17.17
C THR A 224 -10.86 13.56 -16.43
N CYS A 225 -9.85 13.48 -15.57
CA CYS A 225 -9.29 14.69 -14.97
C CYS A 225 -8.45 15.45 -16.00
N HIS A 226 -8.35 16.77 -15.84
CA HIS A 226 -7.53 17.62 -16.72
C HIS A 226 -6.84 18.76 -15.96
N CYS A 227 -5.83 19.39 -16.56
CA CYS A 227 -5.16 20.56 -16.00
C CYS A 227 -5.61 21.86 -16.69
N PRO A 228 -6.57 22.62 -16.16
CA PRO A 228 -7.17 23.77 -16.87
C PRO A 228 -6.21 24.95 -17.11
N ASN A 229 -5.13 25.06 -16.33
CA ASN A 229 -4.19 26.18 -16.40
C ASN A 229 -2.78 25.78 -16.84
N ILE A 230 -2.58 24.57 -17.37
CA ILE A 230 -1.23 24.08 -17.66
C ILE A 230 -0.44 24.97 -18.62
N ASP A 231 -1.09 25.53 -19.64
CA ASP A 231 -0.43 26.44 -20.59
C ASP A 231 0.02 27.74 -19.93
N LYS A 232 -0.82 28.32 -19.05
CA LYS A 232 -0.46 29.53 -18.30
C LYS A 232 0.67 29.26 -17.31
N ILE A 233 0.66 28.08 -16.68
CA ILE A 233 1.73 27.67 -15.75
C ILE A 233 3.03 27.46 -16.53
N ALA A 234 2.97 26.81 -17.69
CA ALA A 234 4.10 26.56 -18.57
C ALA A 234 4.78 27.85 -19.08
N ASP A 235 4.03 28.94 -19.25
CA ASP A 235 4.57 30.24 -19.67
C ASP A 235 5.38 30.94 -18.57
N ASN A 236 5.17 30.57 -17.30
CA ASN A 236 5.93 31.10 -16.16
C ASN A 236 6.94 30.07 -15.66
N LEU A 237 8.22 30.27 -16.00
CA LEU A 237 9.28 29.31 -15.69
C LEU A 237 9.42 29.00 -14.19
N GLU A 238 9.26 30.00 -13.31
CA GLU A 238 9.40 29.82 -11.86
C GLU A 238 8.26 28.94 -11.31
N ILE A 239 7.01 29.27 -11.67
CA ILE A 239 5.84 28.49 -11.26
C ILE A 239 5.89 27.08 -11.86
N PHE A 240 6.36 26.96 -13.10
CA PHE A 240 6.53 25.66 -13.75
C PHE A 240 7.55 24.80 -13.03
N GLN A 241 8.69 25.36 -12.60
CA GLN A 241 9.68 24.62 -11.81
C GLN A 241 9.13 24.18 -10.46
N GLU A 242 8.39 25.04 -9.76
CA GLU A 242 7.70 24.67 -8.52
C GLU A 242 6.70 23.54 -8.73
N LEU A 243 5.97 23.56 -9.85
CA LEU A 243 5.06 22.49 -10.23
C LEU A 243 5.79 21.14 -10.43
N LEU A 244 6.89 21.13 -11.19
CA LEU A 244 7.68 19.92 -11.42
C LEU A 244 8.19 19.32 -10.10
N LEU A 245 8.58 20.17 -9.15
CA LEU A 245 8.98 19.76 -7.79
C LEU A 245 7.79 19.22 -7.00
N GLY A 246 6.63 19.90 -7.01
CA GLY A 246 5.43 19.49 -6.30
C GLY A 246 4.84 18.16 -6.79
N LEU A 247 5.01 17.85 -8.07
CA LEU A 247 4.66 16.55 -8.67
C LEU A 247 5.72 15.46 -8.43
N ASN A 248 6.82 15.82 -7.78
CA ASN A 248 7.98 14.97 -7.59
C ASN A 248 8.65 14.53 -8.90
N LEU A 249 8.42 15.25 -10.01
CA LEU A 249 8.90 14.91 -11.35
C LEU A 249 10.44 14.98 -11.46
N ALA A 250 11.07 15.86 -10.68
CA ALA A 250 12.52 15.93 -10.54
C ALA A 250 13.14 14.66 -9.93
N THR A 251 12.36 13.83 -9.23
CA THR A 251 12.81 12.52 -8.73
C THR A 251 12.50 11.37 -9.69
N ILE A 252 11.67 11.64 -10.71
CA ILE A 252 11.22 10.68 -11.71
C ILE A 252 12.18 10.72 -12.92
N ILE A 253 12.40 11.92 -13.46
CA ILE A 253 13.28 12.17 -14.60
C ILE A 253 14.32 13.22 -14.24
N ASN A 254 15.48 13.18 -14.91
CA ASN A 254 16.46 14.25 -14.80
C ASN A 254 15.95 15.48 -15.57
N ILE A 255 15.16 16.33 -14.90
CA ILE A 255 14.54 17.51 -15.52
C ILE A 255 15.56 18.48 -16.16
N GLU A 256 16.82 18.45 -15.72
CA GLU A 256 17.90 19.28 -16.28
C GLU A 256 18.34 18.83 -17.68
N GLU A 257 18.06 17.58 -18.07
CA GLU A 257 18.36 17.04 -19.40
C GLU A 257 17.32 17.41 -20.46
N PHE A 258 16.17 17.95 -20.03
CA PHE A 258 15.07 18.29 -20.92
C PHE A 258 15.02 19.78 -21.22
N SER A 259 14.74 20.10 -22.49
CA SER A 259 14.33 21.47 -22.83
C SER A 259 13.01 21.81 -22.15
N HIS A 260 12.79 23.09 -21.85
CA HIS A 260 11.49 23.58 -21.35
C HIS A 260 10.32 23.10 -22.22
N ALA A 261 10.50 23.12 -23.55
CA ALA A 261 9.49 22.64 -24.49
C ALA A 261 9.14 21.16 -24.30
N ASN A 262 10.14 20.29 -24.06
CA ASN A 262 9.89 18.87 -23.80
C ASN A 262 9.21 18.65 -22.45
N LEU A 263 9.60 19.39 -21.40
CA LEU A 263 8.93 19.32 -20.10
C LEU A 263 7.47 19.75 -20.19
N VAL A 264 7.17 20.79 -20.96
CA VAL A 264 5.78 21.23 -21.21
C VAL A 264 4.98 20.14 -21.94
N LYS A 265 5.58 19.43 -22.90
CA LYS A 265 4.91 18.30 -23.57
C LYS A 265 4.63 17.14 -22.62
N ILE A 266 5.61 16.75 -21.79
CA ILE A 266 5.42 15.73 -20.75
C ILE A 266 4.26 16.13 -19.83
N MET A 267 4.25 17.38 -19.37
CA MET A 267 3.19 17.88 -18.50
C MET A 267 1.82 17.91 -19.19
N ARG A 268 1.74 18.34 -20.44
CA ARG A 268 0.49 18.30 -21.21
C ARG A 268 -0.02 16.89 -21.41
N MET A 269 0.86 15.93 -21.68
CA MET A 269 0.48 14.51 -21.75
C MET A 269 -0.11 14.05 -20.41
N LEU A 270 0.63 14.23 -19.29
CA LEU A 270 0.14 13.84 -17.96
C LEU A 270 -1.19 14.51 -17.59
N CYS A 271 -1.44 15.72 -18.10
CA CYS A 271 -2.66 16.47 -17.89
C CYS A 271 -3.84 16.07 -18.78
N ASN A 272 -3.60 15.38 -19.88
CA ASN A 272 -4.64 14.97 -20.83
C ASN A 272 -4.88 13.45 -20.81
N THR A 273 -3.94 12.69 -20.26
CA THR A 273 -4.06 11.24 -20.13
C THR A 273 -5.10 10.88 -19.07
N GLY A 274 -6.07 10.06 -19.47
CA GLY A 274 -7.12 9.55 -18.62
C GLY A 274 -6.68 8.38 -17.75
N THR A 275 -5.53 8.49 -17.06
CA THR A 275 -4.94 7.39 -16.28
C THR A 275 -5.93 6.83 -15.26
N ILE A 276 -6.17 5.52 -15.32
CA ILE A 276 -7.03 4.79 -14.40
C ILE A 276 -6.18 3.92 -13.47
N PRO A 277 -6.08 4.26 -12.18
CA PRO A 277 -5.45 3.41 -11.18
C PRO A 277 -6.40 2.28 -10.72
N GLY A 278 -5.85 1.09 -10.48
CA GLY A 278 -6.58 0.04 -9.76
C GLY A 278 -6.75 0.38 -8.28
N ASP A 279 -7.70 -0.30 -7.64
CA ASP A 279 -8.22 0.12 -6.33
C ASP A 279 -7.19 -0.02 -5.19
N GLN A 280 -6.19 -0.89 -5.34
CA GLN A 280 -5.09 -1.04 -4.37
C GLN A 280 -4.14 0.18 -4.29
N LEU A 281 -4.20 1.13 -5.23
CA LEU A 281 -3.34 2.33 -5.24
C LEU A 281 -3.90 3.52 -4.45
N GLU A 282 -5.10 3.39 -3.90
CA GLU A 282 -5.82 4.52 -3.34
C GLU A 282 -6.55 4.22 -2.02
N ALA A 283 -7.34 5.18 -1.53
CA ALA A 283 -8.06 5.07 -0.26
C ALA A 283 -9.17 3.99 -0.27
N ALA A 284 -9.58 3.53 -1.46
CA ALA A 284 -10.52 2.44 -1.63
C ALA A 284 -9.87 1.05 -1.56
N SER A 285 -8.55 0.96 -1.33
CA SER A 285 -7.84 -0.33 -1.26
C SER A 285 -8.45 -1.37 -0.31
N PRO A 286 -9.12 -1.02 0.83
CA PRO A 286 -9.80 -2.01 1.66
C PRO A 286 -10.95 -2.78 0.97
N VAL A 287 -11.43 -2.33 -0.19
CA VAL A 287 -12.41 -3.06 -0.99
C VAL A 287 -11.83 -4.31 -1.65
N ASP A 288 -10.50 -4.34 -1.83
CA ASP A 288 -9.79 -5.50 -2.35
C ASP A 288 -9.51 -6.49 -1.22
N PRO A 289 -9.92 -7.77 -1.33
CA PRO A 289 -9.69 -8.75 -0.29
C PRO A 289 -8.22 -8.99 0.05
N THR A 290 -7.26 -8.67 -0.84
CA THR A 290 -5.83 -8.80 -0.52
C THR A 290 -5.35 -7.72 0.44
N PHE A 291 -6.06 -6.60 0.61
CA PHE A 291 -5.69 -5.54 1.56
C PHE A 291 -5.55 -6.09 2.98
N TRP A 292 -6.52 -6.89 3.39
CA TRP A 292 -6.67 -7.36 4.76
C TRP A 292 -5.48 -8.21 5.25
N PRO A 293 -4.93 -9.14 4.46
CA PRO A 293 -3.73 -9.88 4.86
C PRO A 293 -2.39 -9.19 4.55
N ILE A 294 -2.34 -8.11 3.75
CA ILE A 294 -1.10 -7.36 3.48
C ILE A 294 -0.57 -6.69 4.76
N HIS A 295 -1.44 -6.01 5.50
CA HIS A 295 -1.02 -5.18 6.63
C HIS A 295 -0.63 -5.95 7.90
N PRO A 296 -1.29 -7.07 8.27
CA PRO A 296 -0.82 -7.97 9.33
C PRO A 296 0.61 -8.45 9.12
N THR A 297 1.10 -8.57 7.87
CA THR A 297 2.50 -8.92 7.60
C THR A 297 3.48 -7.86 8.11
N ILE A 298 3.11 -6.58 8.05
CA ILE A 298 3.95 -5.48 8.55
C ILE A 298 3.84 -5.34 10.07
N ASP A 299 2.68 -5.61 10.66
CA ASP A 299 2.51 -5.74 12.11
C ASP A 299 3.35 -6.91 12.67
N ARG A 300 3.31 -8.08 12.01
CA ARG A 300 4.21 -9.19 12.32
C ARG A 300 5.68 -8.77 12.23
N LEU A 301 6.06 -8.01 11.21
CA LEU A 301 7.44 -7.51 11.06
C LEU A 301 7.83 -6.55 12.20
N PHE A 302 6.91 -5.70 12.65
CA PHE A 302 7.11 -4.81 13.81
C PHE A 302 7.30 -5.61 15.10
N GLN A 303 6.41 -6.55 15.41
CA GLN A 303 6.53 -7.38 16.60
C GLN A 303 7.85 -8.18 16.56
N TRP A 304 8.24 -8.65 15.38
CA TRP A 304 9.52 -9.32 15.21
C TRP A 304 10.71 -8.42 15.50
N LYS A 305 10.73 -7.20 14.96
CA LYS A 305 11.76 -6.20 15.24
C LYS A 305 11.87 -5.91 16.74
N LYS A 306 10.74 -5.80 17.44
CA LYS A 306 10.69 -5.57 18.89
C LYS A 306 11.32 -6.71 19.69
N LEU A 307 11.11 -7.96 19.28
CA LEU A 307 11.69 -9.15 19.92
C LEU A 307 13.17 -9.38 19.55
N GLN A 308 13.55 -9.08 18.32
CA GLN A 308 14.87 -9.40 17.75
C GLN A 308 15.97 -8.45 18.21
N SER A 309 15.74 -7.14 18.08
CA SER A 309 16.73 -6.12 18.43
C SER A 309 16.17 -4.98 19.27
N ASN A 310 14.84 -4.81 19.25
CA ASN A 310 14.15 -3.62 19.73
C ASN A 310 14.63 -2.35 19.00
N PHE A 311 14.06 -1.20 19.37
CA PHE A 311 14.50 0.12 18.93
C PHE A 311 15.32 0.79 20.03
N GLY A 312 16.43 1.45 19.69
CA GLY A 312 17.12 2.37 20.59
C GLY A 312 16.30 3.63 20.90
N SER A 313 15.36 4.00 20.02
CA SER A 313 14.41 5.10 20.26
C SER A 313 13.06 4.86 19.60
N GLU A 314 11.98 5.03 20.36
CA GLU A 314 10.59 4.98 19.88
C GLU A 314 9.96 6.37 19.74
N ALA A 315 10.78 7.42 19.64
CA ALA A 315 10.29 8.77 19.49
C ALA A 315 9.46 8.94 18.20
N TRP A 316 8.28 9.56 18.33
CA TRP A 316 7.39 9.85 17.20
C TRP A 316 7.91 10.97 16.29
N GLY A 317 8.75 11.85 16.85
CA GLY A 317 9.30 13.02 16.15
C GLY A 317 10.59 12.69 15.42
N SER A 318 10.90 13.49 14.41
CA SER A 318 12.25 13.51 13.81
C SER A 318 13.29 13.83 14.91
N PRO A 319 14.57 13.42 14.75
CA PRO A 319 15.67 13.85 15.64
C PRO A 319 15.78 15.38 15.86
N LEU A 320 15.01 16.17 15.10
CA LEU A 320 14.94 17.63 15.14
C LEU A 320 13.84 18.22 16.07
N GLY A 321 12.94 17.44 16.70
CA GLY A 321 11.94 17.98 17.66
C GLY A 321 10.57 17.28 17.72
N THR A 322 9.77 17.62 18.74
CA THR A 322 8.69 16.80 19.32
C THR A 322 7.32 16.87 18.62
N ASN A 323 6.62 15.74 18.63
CA ASN A 323 5.23 15.45 18.21
C ASN A 323 4.85 15.64 16.72
N MET A 324 5.76 16.11 15.86
CA MET A 324 5.50 16.25 14.43
C MET A 324 6.56 15.58 13.56
N THR A 325 6.13 15.03 12.44
CA THR A 325 7.02 14.47 11.41
C THR A 325 7.52 15.59 10.49
N LYS A 326 8.69 15.43 9.83
CA LYS A 326 9.17 16.38 8.81
C LYS A 326 8.13 16.68 7.73
N TYR A 327 7.34 15.68 7.35
CA TYR A 327 6.27 15.83 6.35
C TYR A 327 5.08 16.64 6.88
N CYS A 328 4.84 16.59 8.19
CA CYS A 328 3.65 17.16 8.82
C CYS A 328 3.84 18.56 9.40
N GLN A 329 5.06 19.10 9.29
CA GLN A 329 5.35 20.51 9.58
C GLN A 329 4.66 21.48 8.60
N ILE A 330 4.22 21.02 7.43
CA ILE A 330 3.77 21.90 6.33
C ILE A 330 2.26 21.83 6.04
N GLY A 331 1.45 20.97 6.70
CA GLY A 331 0.09 20.74 6.19
C GLY A 331 -1.00 20.16 7.09
N GLY A 332 -0.87 20.16 8.42
CA GLY A 332 -1.94 19.64 9.29
C GLY A 332 -2.27 18.17 9.01
N CYS A 333 -1.33 17.27 9.29
CA CYS A 333 -1.46 15.83 9.02
C CYS A 333 -2.27 15.09 10.10
N GLU A 334 -3.58 15.24 10.13
CA GLU A 334 -4.42 14.41 11.02
C GLU A 334 -4.19 12.91 10.77
N GLY A 335 -4.19 12.12 11.85
CA GLY A 335 -3.91 10.68 11.84
C GLY A 335 -2.43 10.33 11.80
N HIS A 336 -1.51 11.29 11.67
CA HIS A 336 -0.06 11.01 11.60
C HIS A 336 0.72 11.48 12.82
N HIS A 337 0.12 12.22 13.76
CA HIS A 337 0.78 12.59 15.01
C HIS A 337 0.61 11.51 16.08
N ALA A 338 1.49 11.53 17.08
CA ALA A 338 1.55 10.55 18.16
C ALA A 338 0.20 10.44 18.89
N TYR A 339 -0.41 11.59 19.15
CA TYR A 339 -1.61 11.70 19.98
C TYR A 339 -2.89 11.94 19.15
N ASP A 340 -2.82 11.76 17.84
CA ASP A 340 -4.03 11.73 17.02
C ASP A 340 -4.82 10.46 17.37
N ILE A 341 -6.09 10.65 17.69
CA ILE A 341 -7.01 9.56 18.05
C ILE A 341 -7.37 8.76 16.81
N LEU A 342 -7.22 7.45 16.89
CA LEU A 342 -7.56 6.52 15.81
C LEU A 342 -9.07 6.50 15.57
N PRO A 343 -9.50 6.34 14.30
CA PRO A 343 -10.92 6.34 13.96
C PRO A 343 -11.67 5.10 14.46
N PHE A 344 -10.98 3.97 14.72
CA PHE A 344 -11.55 2.71 15.19
C PHE A 344 -11.28 2.50 16.69
N GLU A 345 -12.19 1.80 17.38
CA GLU A 345 -11.90 1.30 18.72
C GLU A 345 -11.02 0.06 18.61
N VAL A 346 -10.21 -0.20 19.63
CA VAL A 346 -9.29 -1.34 19.65
C VAL A 346 -9.63 -2.21 20.85
N TYR A 347 -9.63 -3.53 20.66
CA TYR A 347 -9.92 -4.49 21.73
C TYR A 347 -8.63 -4.81 22.49
N VAL A 348 -8.46 -4.16 23.65
CA VAL A 348 -7.21 -4.21 24.43
C VAL A 348 -7.44 -4.62 25.88
N MET A 349 -6.44 -5.28 26.47
CA MET A 349 -6.44 -5.67 27.85
C MET A 349 -6.19 -4.46 28.76
N ASN A 350 -7.12 -4.21 29.66
CA ASN A 350 -6.96 -3.26 30.74
C ASN A 350 -5.93 -3.79 31.76
N SER A 351 -4.89 -3.01 32.04
CA SER A 351 -3.80 -3.44 32.93
C SER A 351 -4.23 -3.72 34.37
N ASP A 352 -5.25 -3.00 34.88
CA ASP A 352 -5.70 -3.11 36.26
C ASP A 352 -6.69 -4.27 36.45
N THR A 353 -7.68 -4.37 35.56
CA THR A 353 -8.76 -5.35 35.69
C THR A 353 -8.41 -6.69 35.02
N ARG A 354 -7.42 -6.69 34.11
CA ARG A 354 -7.07 -7.82 33.23
C ARG A 354 -8.22 -8.26 32.31
N ALA A 355 -9.26 -7.44 32.19
CA ALA A 355 -10.34 -7.64 31.24
C ALA A 355 -10.00 -6.96 29.91
N PHE A 356 -10.45 -7.54 28.80
CA PHE A 356 -10.38 -6.89 27.50
C PHE A 356 -11.60 -5.99 27.30
N GLU A 357 -11.35 -4.79 26.77
CA GLU A 357 -12.37 -3.78 26.51
C GLU A 357 -12.05 -3.02 25.22
N TYR A 358 -13.10 -2.48 24.60
CA TYR A 358 -12.98 -1.59 23.44
C TYR A 358 -12.62 -0.18 23.89
N VAL A 359 -11.51 0.35 23.37
CA VAL A 359 -10.98 1.66 23.75
C VAL A 359 -10.59 2.46 22.52
N LYS A 360 -10.92 3.76 22.50
CA LYS A 360 -10.32 4.72 21.58
C LYS A 360 -8.90 5.03 22.01
N MET A 361 -7.93 4.69 21.16
CA MET A 361 -6.51 4.94 21.42
C MET A 361 -5.96 5.97 20.44
N SER A 362 -4.96 6.72 20.87
CA SER A 362 -4.07 7.43 19.97
C SER A 362 -3.08 6.47 19.30
N ASN A 363 -2.41 6.96 18.25
CA ASN A 363 -1.34 6.20 17.61
C ASN A 363 -0.26 5.72 18.60
N ALA A 364 0.21 6.60 19.50
CA ALA A 364 1.26 6.27 20.47
C ALA A 364 0.79 5.26 21.52
N GLU A 365 -0.45 5.36 21.98
CA GLU A 365 -1.03 4.40 22.93
C GLU A 365 -1.17 3.02 22.29
N LEU A 366 -1.64 2.94 21.04
CA LEU A 366 -1.73 1.66 20.33
C LEU A 366 -0.35 1.05 20.07
N LEU A 367 0.65 1.86 19.72
CA LEU A 367 2.02 1.37 19.54
C LEU A 367 2.57 0.73 20.82
N ASP A 368 2.32 1.35 21.98
CA ASP A 368 2.69 0.78 23.30
C ASP A 368 1.93 -0.52 23.58
N ALA A 369 0.62 -0.55 23.32
CA ALA A 369 -0.22 -1.74 23.50
C ALA A 369 0.20 -2.92 22.61
N ALA A 370 0.76 -2.64 21.43
CA ALA A 370 1.23 -3.63 20.46
C ALA A 370 2.62 -4.22 20.78
N ASN A 371 3.27 -3.80 21.88
CA ASN A 371 4.58 -4.31 22.25
C ASN A 371 4.51 -5.82 22.61
N PRO A 372 5.14 -6.73 21.85
CA PRO A 372 4.97 -8.17 22.04
C PRO A 372 5.55 -8.71 23.35
N THR A 373 6.41 -7.98 24.06
CA THR A 373 6.96 -8.41 25.36
C THR A 373 6.03 -8.12 26.54
N ASP A 374 5.05 -7.24 26.35
CA ASP A 374 4.01 -6.88 27.32
C ASP A 374 2.72 -6.53 26.56
N SER A 375 2.32 -7.42 25.65
CA SER A 375 1.23 -7.11 24.71
C SER A 375 -0.09 -6.95 25.47
N LYS A 376 -0.78 -5.86 25.15
CA LYS A 376 -2.15 -5.58 25.60
C LYS A 376 -3.15 -5.90 24.50
N LEU A 377 -2.72 -6.20 23.27
CA LEU A 377 -3.60 -6.64 22.20
C LEU A 377 -4.17 -8.04 22.50
N SER A 378 -5.29 -8.37 21.85
CA SER A 378 -5.90 -9.70 21.90
C SER A 378 -5.05 -10.79 21.21
N TYR A 379 -4.00 -10.39 20.49
CA TYR A 379 -3.14 -11.27 19.72
C TYR A 379 -1.64 -10.92 19.89
N VAL A 380 -0.82 -11.94 19.65
CA VAL A 380 0.61 -11.88 19.34
C VAL A 380 0.84 -12.95 18.28
N TYR A 381 1.69 -12.68 17.28
CA TYR A 381 1.95 -13.68 16.24
C TYR A 381 2.76 -14.86 16.83
N ASP A 382 2.28 -16.08 16.60
CA ASP A 382 2.79 -17.30 17.24
C ASP A 382 4.26 -17.60 16.90
N ASN A 383 4.54 -17.87 15.61
CA ASN A 383 5.88 -18.16 15.14
C ASN A 383 6.39 -17.15 14.11
N PHE A 384 7.65 -16.82 14.28
CA PHE A 384 8.44 -15.95 13.42
C PHE A 384 9.37 -16.80 12.56
N GLN A 385 8.83 -17.91 12.04
CA GLN A 385 9.57 -18.80 11.17
C GLN A 385 9.46 -18.30 9.72
N TRP A 386 10.62 -18.19 9.07
CA TRP A 386 10.79 -17.90 7.65
C TRP A 386 11.69 -18.97 7.03
N THR A 387 11.21 -20.21 7.04
CA THR A 387 12.02 -21.39 6.64
C THR A 387 12.52 -21.27 5.20
N HIS A 388 11.72 -20.71 4.28
CA HIS A 388 12.15 -20.43 2.91
C HIS A 388 13.27 -19.38 2.83
N CYS A 389 13.35 -18.45 3.78
CA CYS A 389 14.45 -17.50 3.86
C CYS A 389 15.73 -18.14 4.40
N ASP A 390 15.62 -19.09 5.34
CA ASP A 390 16.75 -19.90 5.80
C ASP A 390 17.36 -20.71 4.65
N GLU A 391 16.52 -21.32 3.80
CA GLU A 391 16.96 -22.12 2.66
C GLU A 391 17.84 -21.34 1.65
N ILE A 392 17.63 -20.03 1.54
CA ILE A 392 18.41 -19.16 0.64
C ILE A 392 19.51 -18.39 1.35
N GLY A 393 19.83 -18.74 2.61
CA GLY A 393 20.92 -18.14 3.37
C GLY A 393 20.62 -16.73 3.89
N VAL A 394 19.35 -16.35 3.99
CA VAL A 394 18.90 -15.06 4.54
C VAL A 394 18.02 -15.33 5.77
N PRO A 395 18.56 -15.89 6.86
CA PRO A 395 17.76 -16.25 8.03
C PRO A 395 17.16 -14.99 8.70
N LEU A 396 15.88 -15.05 9.06
CA LEU A 396 15.19 -14.09 9.92
C LEU A 396 14.92 -14.73 11.29
N ARG A 397 15.98 -15.19 11.97
CA ARG A 397 15.89 -15.94 13.25
C ARG A 397 16.14 -15.05 14.46
N LEU A 398 15.55 -15.39 15.62
CA LEU A 398 15.82 -14.69 16.88
C LEU A 398 17.31 -14.77 17.23
N LYS A 399 17.93 -13.64 17.57
CA LYS A 399 19.28 -13.60 18.14
C LYS A 399 19.30 -14.42 19.43
N GLY A 400 20.10 -15.49 19.44
CA GLY A 400 20.26 -16.38 20.60
C GLY A 400 19.22 -17.50 20.70
N TYR A 401 18.38 -17.69 19.69
CA TYR A 401 17.51 -18.86 19.57
C TYR A 401 18.12 -19.82 18.53
N ASP A 402 18.74 -20.90 19.00
CA ASP A 402 19.10 -22.04 18.14
C ASP A 402 17.93 -23.02 18.09
N ASP A 403 17.54 -23.43 16.87
CA ASP A 403 16.48 -24.41 16.61
C ASP A 403 16.70 -25.76 17.35
N ASP A 404 17.93 -26.02 17.79
CA ASP A 404 18.32 -27.23 18.52
C ASP A 404 17.67 -27.35 19.92
N THR A 405 16.91 -26.35 20.38
CA THR A 405 16.22 -26.38 21.67
C THR A 405 14.73 -26.73 21.61
N VAL A 406 14.15 -26.98 20.43
CA VAL A 406 12.81 -27.62 20.33
C VAL A 406 12.96 -29.14 20.52
N VAL A 407 13.31 -29.52 21.76
CA VAL A 407 13.28 -30.92 22.20
C VAL A 407 11.83 -31.34 22.38
N SER A 408 11.34 -32.15 21.44
CA SER A 408 10.30 -33.18 21.61
C SER A 408 9.21 -32.86 22.64
N GLY A 409 8.34 -31.91 22.34
CA GLY A 409 6.99 -31.87 22.86
C GLY A 409 6.06 -32.46 21.82
N GLU A 410 5.87 -33.79 21.80
CA GLU A 410 4.75 -34.40 21.08
C GLU A 410 3.44 -33.91 21.71
N THR A 411 2.91 -32.80 21.23
CA THR A 411 1.46 -32.58 21.23
C THR A 411 0.96 -32.99 19.85
N GLN A 412 0.41 -34.21 19.78
CA GLN A 412 -0.44 -34.62 18.67
C GLN A 412 -1.63 -33.67 18.55
N SER A 413 -1.50 -32.60 17.76
CA SER A 413 -2.65 -31.91 17.18
C SER A 413 -2.92 -32.55 15.82
N ASN A 414 -3.95 -33.41 15.78
CA ASN A 414 -4.54 -33.92 14.54
C ASN A 414 -5.34 -32.81 13.84
N HIS A 415 -4.66 -31.74 13.43
CA HIS A 415 -5.19 -30.80 12.47
C HIS A 415 -4.21 -30.74 11.31
N GLY A 416 -4.66 -31.20 10.15
CA GLY A 416 -3.93 -31.08 8.89
C GLY A 416 -3.58 -29.63 8.60
N PRO A 417 -2.71 -29.39 7.59
CA PRO A 417 -2.22 -28.06 7.30
C PRO A 417 -3.41 -27.14 7.00
N LEU A 418 -3.66 -26.21 7.93
CA LEU A 418 -4.50 -25.05 7.70
C LEU A 418 -3.59 -24.07 6.95
N TRP A 419 -3.77 -24.08 5.63
CA TRP A 419 -3.23 -23.10 4.70
C TRP A 419 -4.07 -21.83 4.75
#